data_AF-A0A7V9PGS9-F1
#
_entry.id   AF-A0A7V9PGS9-F1
#
_cell.length_a   1.000
_cell.length_b   1.000
_cell.length_c   1.000
_cell.angle_alpha   90.00
_cell.angle_beta   90.00
_cell.angle_gamma   90.00
#
_symmetry.space_group_name_H-M   'P 1'
#
loop_
_entity.id
_entity.type
_entity.pdbx_description
1 polymer ?
#
loop_
_entity_poly.entity_id
_entity_poly.type
_entity_poly.pdbx_seq_one_letter_code
_entity_poly.pdbx_strand_id
1 'polypeptide(L)'
;MRPRRAVICLLAALSGGRLHAQTSAATAMTGTVLTAITVSGSDLAFGRLLRTQTKRVAAPAGGRFTITMASSTPVTINYALPSALGANVVLSAWQLLSNTLNDAANAQQVATPANNGSFTASTPTGTLYLWVGATVATTNAAIGTYSQPITLTVTYN
;
A
#
# COMPACT_ATOMS: atom_id res chain seq x y z
N MET A 1 -52.73 -71.06 -60.10
CA MET A 1 -51.53 -71.64 -59.45
C MET A 1 -50.70 -70.50 -58.85
N ARG A 2 -50.17 -70.67 -57.62
CA ARG A 2 -48.97 -69.99 -57.08
C ARG A 2 -47.71 -70.63 -57.74
N PRO A 3 -46.41 -70.24 -57.54
CA PRO A 3 -45.77 -69.35 -56.53
C PRO A 3 -45.05 -68.16 -57.24
N ARG A 4 -44.05 -67.40 -56.75
CA ARG A 4 -43.12 -67.48 -55.58
C ARG A 4 -43.12 -66.17 -54.76
N ARG A 5 -41.94 -65.54 -54.55
CA ARG A 5 -41.63 -64.35 -53.72
C ARG A 5 -40.34 -63.72 -54.28
N ALA A 6 -40.16 -62.41 -54.11
CA ALA A 6 -38.84 -61.78 -54.08
C ALA A 6 -38.81 -60.79 -52.91
N VAL A 7 -37.81 -60.91 -52.04
CA VAL A 7 -37.54 -59.98 -50.94
C VAL A 7 -36.50 -58.97 -51.43
N ILE A 8 -36.78 -57.68 -51.31
CA ILE A 8 -35.75 -56.63 -51.39
C ILE A 8 -35.92 -55.76 -50.16
N CYS A 9 -34.85 -55.68 -49.37
CA CYS A 9 -34.72 -54.82 -48.21
C CYS A 9 -33.99 -53.55 -48.65
N LEU A 10 -34.44 -52.37 -48.24
CA LEU A 10 -33.62 -51.17 -48.32
C LEU A 10 -33.83 -50.28 -47.08
N LEU A 11 -32.70 -49.87 -46.51
CA LEU A 11 -32.58 -49.14 -45.25
C LEU A 11 -32.68 -47.62 -45.43
N ALA A 12 -32.77 -46.96 -44.27
CA ALA A 12 -32.46 -45.55 -43.99
C ALA A 12 -33.60 -44.53 -44.25
N ALA A 13 -33.70 -43.46 -43.47
CA ALA A 13 -32.79 -42.98 -42.42
C ALA A 13 -33.53 -42.65 -41.12
N LEU A 14 -32.89 -42.94 -39.96
CA LEU A 14 -33.24 -42.26 -38.72
C LEU A 14 -32.90 -40.78 -38.90
N SER A 15 -33.91 -39.92 -38.98
CA SER A 15 -33.75 -38.48 -38.77
C SER A 15 -33.48 -38.23 -37.28
N GLY A 16 -32.28 -38.60 -36.84
CA GLY A 16 -31.74 -38.27 -35.54
C GLY A 16 -31.59 -36.76 -35.43
N GLY A 17 -32.68 -36.09 -35.03
CA GLY A 17 -32.64 -34.70 -34.62
C GLY A 17 -31.63 -34.58 -33.51
N ARG A 18 -30.46 -33.99 -33.82
CA ARG A 18 -29.45 -33.74 -32.81
C ARG A 18 -30.04 -32.73 -31.82
N LEU A 19 -30.45 -33.24 -30.67
CA LEU A 19 -30.62 -32.43 -29.47
C LEU A 19 -29.26 -31.81 -29.17
N HIS A 20 -29.03 -30.61 -29.71
CA HIS A 20 -27.93 -29.77 -29.26
C HIS A 20 -28.28 -29.30 -27.85
N ALA A 21 -27.86 -30.08 -26.87
CA ALA A 21 -27.79 -29.66 -25.48
C ALA A 21 -26.77 -28.52 -25.39
N GLN A 22 -27.25 -27.29 -25.61
CA GLN A 22 -26.42 -26.10 -25.55
C GLN A 22 -26.19 -25.74 -24.08
N THR A 23 -25.15 -26.32 -23.48
CA THR A 23 -24.71 -25.99 -22.13
C THR A 23 -24.07 -24.60 -22.13
N SER A 24 -24.91 -23.57 -21.92
CA SER A 24 -24.44 -22.22 -21.64
C SER A 24 -23.84 -22.17 -20.23
N ALA A 25 -22.52 -22.25 -20.13
CA ALA A 25 -21.81 -22.01 -18.87
C ALA A 25 -21.55 -20.51 -18.71
N ALA A 26 -22.33 -19.86 -17.83
CA ALA A 26 -22.10 -18.47 -17.46
C ALA A 26 -21.07 -18.39 -16.33
N THR A 27 -19.83 -17.99 -16.64
CA THR A 27 -18.82 -17.67 -15.63
C THR A 27 -18.99 -16.23 -15.18
N ALA A 28 -19.24 -16.02 -13.89
CA ALA A 28 -19.36 -14.67 -13.33
C ALA A 28 -18.00 -13.95 -13.35
N MET A 29 -17.93 -12.80 -14.02
CA MET A 29 -16.82 -11.86 -13.87
C MET A 29 -17.13 -10.93 -12.68
N THR A 30 -16.39 -11.10 -11.58
CA THR A 30 -16.48 -10.23 -10.39
C THR A 30 -15.25 -9.35 -10.29
N GLY A 31 -15.44 -8.08 -9.94
CA GLY A 31 -14.37 -7.15 -9.59
C GLY A 31 -14.74 -6.38 -8.33
N THR A 32 -13.75 -6.09 -7.50
CA THR A 32 -13.90 -5.27 -6.29
C THR A 32 -13.34 -3.88 -6.53
N VAL A 33 -14.11 -2.85 -6.18
CA VAL A 33 -13.67 -1.45 -6.21
C VAL A 33 -13.29 -1.05 -4.79
N LEU A 34 -12.03 -0.66 -4.60
CA LEU A 34 -11.53 -0.14 -3.33
C LEU A 34 -11.61 1.40 -3.33
N THR A 35 -11.72 2.00 -2.15
CA THR A 35 -11.62 3.46 -2.00
C THR A 35 -10.22 3.94 -2.41
N ALA A 36 -10.11 5.15 -2.96
CA ALA A 36 -8.81 5.73 -3.26
C ALA A 36 -7.96 5.89 -1.98
N ILE A 37 -6.67 5.54 -2.06
CA ILE A 37 -5.73 5.82 -0.98
C ILE A 37 -5.43 7.31 -0.99
N THR A 38 -5.48 7.96 0.17
CA THR A 38 -5.05 9.35 0.33
C THR A 38 -4.00 9.44 1.44
N VAL A 39 -3.00 10.30 1.25
CA VAL A 39 -1.95 10.58 2.23
C VAL A 39 -1.92 12.08 2.46
N SER A 40 -2.02 12.50 3.71
CA SER A 40 -1.92 13.89 4.15
C SER A 40 -1.01 13.96 5.38
N GLY A 41 -0.54 15.15 5.78
CA GLY A 41 0.39 15.22 6.90
C GLY A 41 0.89 16.60 7.29
N SER A 42 1.90 16.60 8.16
CA SER A 42 2.65 17.75 8.64
C SER A 42 4.14 17.43 8.70
N ASP A 43 4.97 18.41 8.34
CA ASP A 43 6.43 18.25 8.21
C ASP A 43 7.13 17.90 9.53
N LEU A 44 8.25 17.17 9.43
CA LEU A 44 9.21 17.02 10.53
C LEU A 44 10.09 18.26 10.64
N ALA A 45 9.65 19.25 11.43
CA ALA A 45 10.37 20.49 11.63
C ALA A 45 11.38 20.44 12.79
N PHE A 46 12.66 20.64 12.49
CA PHE A 46 13.70 20.82 13.52
C PHE A 46 13.76 22.26 14.07
N GLY A 47 13.12 23.23 13.41
CA GLY A 47 13.17 24.65 13.77
C GLY A 47 14.54 25.27 13.54
N ARG A 48 14.89 26.31 14.33
CA ARG A 48 16.20 26.97 14.23
C ARG A 48 17.31 26.06 14.75
N LEU A 49 18.40 25.95 13.98
CA LEU A 49 19.62 25.22 14.31
C LEU A 49 20.82 26.17 14.31
N LEU A 50 21.81 25.90 15.16
CA LEU A 50 23.12 26.56 15.10
C LEU A 50 24.00 25.91 14.01
N ARG A 51 25.09 26.58 13.63
CA ARG A 51 26.02 26.09 12.60
C ARG A 51 26.66 24.74 12.97
N THR A 52 26.88 24.50 14.26
CA THR A 52 27.30 23.20 14.80
C THR A 52 26.44 22.85 16.01
N GLN A 53 25.56 21.85 15.87
CA GLN A 53 24.59 21.45 16.88
C GLN A 53 23.99 20.07 16.55
N THR A 54 23.75 19.27 17.58
CA THR A 54 22.88 18.08 17.49
C THR A 54 21.52 18.40 18.13
N LYS A 55 20.42 18.07 17.46
CA LYS A 55 19.05 18.22 17.97
C LYS A 55 18.21 17.00 17.61
N ARG A 56 17.48 16.46 18.59
CA ARG A 56 16.52 15.35 18.39
C ARG A 56 15.08 15.86 18.46
N VAL A 57 14.24 15.34 17.57
CA VAL A 57 12.77 15.46 17.64
C VAL A 57 12.22 14.04 17.75
N ALA A 58 11.54 13.74 18.86
CA ALA A 58 10.91 12.44 19.07
C ALA A 58 9.65 12.31 18.20
N ALA A 59 9.37 11.10 17.69
CA ALA A 59 8.27 10.89 16.75
C ALA A 59 6.91 11.46 17.21
N PRO A 60 6.46 11.30 18.48
CA PRO A 60 5.19 11.87 18.93
C PRO A 60 5.03 13.39 18.79
N ALA A 61 6.14 14.13 18.69
CA ALA A 61 6.18 15.58 18.51
C ALA A 61 6.84 15.98 17.17
N GLY A 62 6.99 15.03 16.24
CA GLY A 62 7.65 15.21 14.95
C GLY A 62 6.67 15.39 13.79
N GLY A 63 7.09 14.94 12.61
CA GLY A 63 6.22 14.89 11.44
C GLY A 63 5.13 13.83 11.61
N ARG A 64 3.99 14.03 10.95
CA ARG A 64 2.87 13.08 11.00
C ARG A 64 2.29 12.88 9.61
N PHE A 65 1.99 11.64 9.26
CA PHE A 65 1.18 11.29 8.10
C PHE A 65 -0.13 10.65 8.55
N THR A 66 -1.21 10.96 7.86
CA THR A 66 -2.52 10.31 7.96
C THR A 66 -2.79 9.66 6.61
N ILE A 67 -2.86 8.33 6.60
CA ILE A 67 -3.16 7.50 5.45
C ILE A 67 -4.62 7.06 5.59
N THR A 68 -5.44 7.37 4.59
CA THR A 68 -6.81 6.85 4.48
C THR A 68 -6.85 5.84 3.33
N MET A 69 -7.48 4.70 3.57
CA MET A 69 -7.52 3.52 2.71
C MET A 69 -8.81 2.71 2.98
N ALA A 70 -9.05 1.64 2.23
CA ALA A 70 -10.22 0.79 2.42
C ALA A 70 -10.16 0.07 3.77
N SER A 71 -11.28 0.08 4.51
CA SER A 71 -11.43 -0.58 5.80
C SER A 71 -11.07 -2.07 5.72
N SER A 72 -10.31 -2.56 6.70
CA SER A 72 -9.85 -3.96 6.82
C SER A 72 -9.05 -4.49 5.61
N THR A 73 -8.68 -3.63 4.67
CA THR A 73 -7.93 -4.01 3.47
C THR A 73 -6.44 -3.79 3.73
N PRO A 74 -5.57 -4.79 3.57
CA PRO A 74 -4.13 -4.62 3.76
C PRO A 74 -3.52 -3.69 2.71
N VAL A 75 -2.60 -2.83 3.15
CA VAL A 75 -1.70 -2.06 2.30
C VAL A 75 -0.25 -2.39 2.64
N THR A 76 0.62 -2.24 1.65
CA THR A 76 2.07 -2.13 1.84
C THR A 76 2.46 -0.65 1.83
N ILE A 77 3.24 -0.23 2.82
CA ILE A 77 3.75 1.14 2.97
C ILE A 77 5.27 1.08 2.82
N ASN A 78 5.77 1.46 1.65
CA ASN A 78 7.19 1.68 1.39
C ASN A 78 7.56 3.12 1.77
N TYR A 79 8.71 3.30 2.41
CA TYR A 79 9.18 4.60 2.84
C TYR A 79 10.65 4.84 2.50
N ALA A 80 10.98 6.09 2.19
CA ALA A 80 12.35 6.59 2.02
C ALA A 80 12.54 7.88 2.82
N LEU A 81 13.59 7.90 3.64
CA LEU A 81 13.91 8.92 4.63
C LEU A 81 15.30 9.51 4.31
N PRO A 82 15.42 10.84 4.15
CA PRO A 82 16.69 11.46 3.76
C PRO A 82 17.79 11.21 4.80
N SER A 83 19.02 10.96 4.36
CA SER A 83 20.20 10.84 5.23
C SER A 83 20.81 12.19 5.60
N ALA A 84 20.43 13.25 4.91
CA ALA A 84 20.87 14.61 5.14
C ALA A 84 19.85 15.60 4.55
N LEU A 85 19.77 16.82 5.10
CA LEU A 85 19.07 17.94 4.46
C LEU A 85 20.00 18.76 3.55
N GLY A 86 21.31 18.58 3.69
CA GLY A 86 22.39 19.20 2.91
C GLY A 86 23.76 18.71 3.39
N ALA A 87 24.84 19.03 2.67
CA ALA A 87 26.17 18.45 2.91
C ALA A 87 26.67 18.48 4.38
N ASN A 88 26.33 19.55 5.11
CA ASN A 88 26.73 19.77 6.51
C ASN A 88 25.56 19.64 7.50
N VAL A 89 24.45 19.01 7.10
CA VAL A 89 23.21 18.86 7.89
C VAL A 89 22.72 17.42 7.75
N VAL A 90 23.24 16.53 8.60
CA VAL A 90 23.02 15.07 8.55
C VAL A 90 21.79 14.68 9.38
N LEU A 91 21.05 13.67 8.92
CA LEU A 91 19.90 13.08 9.61
C LEU A 91 20.21 11.64 10.01
N SER A 92 19.84 11.28 11.24
CA SER A 92 20.10 9.95 11.82
C SER A 92 19.08 9.59 12.90
N ALA A 93 19.17 8.37 13.44
CA ALA A 93 18.31 7.89 14.53
C ALA A 93 16.81 8.14 14.28
N TRP A 94 16.36 7.77 13.07
CA TRP A 94 14.96 7.81 12.68
C TRP A 94 14.11 6.99 13.64
N GLN A 95 12.87 7.43 13.85
CA GLN A 95 11.86 6.75 14.65
C GLN A 95 10.54 6.85 13.89
N LEU A 96 9.98 5.71 13.49
CA LEU A 96 8.63 5.63 12.93
C LEU A 96 7.72 4.95 13.95
N LEU A 97 6.60 5.59 14.28
CA LEU A 97 5.52 5.01 15.09
C LEU A 97 4.24 4.93 14.25
N SER A 98 3.42 3.91 14.45
CA SER A 98 2.13 3.72 13.78
C SER A 98 1.01 3.46 14.77
N ASN A 99 -0.20 3.97 14.47
CA ASN A 99 -1.41 3.68 15.24
C ASN A 99 -2.65 3.80 14.35
N THR A 100 -3.71 3.04 14.66
CA THR A 100 -5.03 3.15 13.99
C THR A 100 -5.87 4.30 14.56
N LEU A 101 -5.52 4.77 15.77
CA LEU A 101 -6.06 5.95 16.42
C LEU A 101 -5.09 7.13 16.29
N ASN A 102 -5.59 8.36 16.35
CA ASN A 102 -4.75 9.58 16.34
C ASN A 102 -4.11 9.84 17.72
N ASP A 103 -3.39 8.84 18.23
CA ASP A 103 -2.71 8.88 19.52
C ASP A 103 -1.27 8.38 19.37
N ALA A 104 -0.31 9.28 19.57
CA ALA A 104 1.11 8.97 19.49
C ALA A 104 1.68 8.33 20.76
N ALA A 105 0.99 8.41 21.90
CA ALA A 105 1.48 7.88 23.18
C ALA A 105 1.40 6.35 23.24
N ASN A 106 0.37 5.77 22.63
CA ASN A 106 0.17 4.32 22.52
C ASN A 106 0.57 3.75 21.13
N ALA A 107 1.18 4.57 20.28
CA ALA A 107 1.62 4.17 18.94
C ALA A 107 2.77 3.15 18.99
N GLN A 108 2.69 2.14 18.12
CA GLN A 108 3.65 1.05 18.06
C GLN A 108 4.84 1.41 17.17
N GLN A 109 6.05 0.99 17.54
CA GLN A 109 7.23 1.27 16.72
C GLN A 109 7.23 0.38 15.46
N VAL A 110 7.37 1.02 14.29
CA VAL A 110 7.64 0.30 13.03
C VAL A 110 9.04 -0.30 13.14
N ALA A 111 9.16 -1.60 12.88
CA ALA A 111 10.40 -2.35 13.11
C ALA A 111 11.61 -1.74 12.37
N THR A 112 12.67 -1.44 13.11
CA THR A 112 13.96 -0.87 12.64
C THR A 112 13.82 0.13 11.47
N PRO A 113 13.50 1.39 11.74
CA PRO A 113 13.46 2.45 10.73
C PRO A 113 14.87 2.75 10.22
N ALA A 114 15.30 1.98 9.22
CA ALA A 114 16.42 2.34 8.35
C ALA A 114 16.02 3.53 7.45
N ASN A 115 16.98 4.12 6.74
CA ASN A 115 16.69 5.21 5.81
C ASN A 115 15.73 4.80 4.67
N ASN A 116 15.58 3.52 4.37
CA ASN A 116 14.52 3.00 3.50
C ASN A 116 13.93 1.74 4.13
N GLY A 117 12.64 1.49 3.92
CA GLY A 117 12.01 0.28 4.42
C GLY A 117 10.60 0.06 3.88
N SER A 118 9.96 -0.99 4.37
CA SER A 118 8.58 -1.33 4.08
C SER A 118 7.94 -2.05 5.25
N PHE A 119 6.64 -1.86 5.44
CA PHE A 119 5.82 -2.64 6.36
C PHE A 119 4.39 -2.74 5.82
N THR A 120 3.67 -3.77 6.24
CA THR A 120 2.24 -3.92 5.93
C THR A 120 1.38 -3.38 7.07
N ALA A 121 0.22 -2.84 6.72
CA ALA A 121 -0.78 -2.38 7.68
C ALA A 121 -2.18 -2.72 7.18
N SER A 122 -3.09 -3.02 8.10
CA SER A 122 -4.54 -3.06 7.86
C SER A 122 -5.23 -2.44 9.07
N THR A 123 -6.26 -1.64 8.86
CA THR A 123 -6.98 -0.96 9.94
C THR A 123 -8.49 -1.14 9.78
N PRO A 124 -9.24 -1.50 10.84
CA PRO A 124 -10.69 -1.71 10.72
C PRO A 124 -11.47 -0.48 10.25
N THR A 125 -10.94 0.71 10.53
CA THR A 125 -11.52 2.01 10.19
C THR A 125 -11.08 2.55 8.83
N GLY A 126 -10.09 1.93 8.18
CA GLY A 126 -9.49 2.47 6.95
C GLY A 126 -8.62 3.72 7.17
N THR A 127 -8.23 4.04 8.41
CA THR A 127 -7.29 5.14 8.71
C THR A 127 -6.08 4.61 9.47
N LEU A 128 -4.88 5.05 9.08
CA LEU A 128 -3.61 4.81 9.78
C LEU A 128 -2.89 6.13 10.00
N TYR A 129 -2.41 6.35 11.22
CA TYR A 129 -1.56 7.47 11.60
C TYR A 129 -0.12 6.99 11.73
N LEU A 130 0.80 7.76 11.15
CA LEU A 130 2.23 7.53 11.25
C LEU A 130 2.90 8.77 11.81
N TRP A 131 3.79 8.60 12.78
CA TRP A 131 4.62 9.67 13.32
C TRP A 131 6.08 9.41 13.02
N VAL A 132 6.80 10.46 12.65
CA VAL A 132 8.19 10.39 12.22
C VAL A 132 9.02 11.36 13.03
N GLY A 133 10.02 10.84 13.74
CA GLY A 133 11.04 11.60 14.45
C GLY A 133 12.44 11.23 13.97
N ALA A 134 13.42 12.09 14.24
CA ALA A 134 14.82 11.86 13.91
C ALA A 134 15.73 12.77 14.74
N THR A 135 17.03 12.57 14.59
CA THR A 135 18.08 13.47 15.05
C THR A 135 18.71 14.17 13.85
N VAL A 136 18.88 15.49 13.95
CA VAL A 136 19.69 16.29 13.02
C VAL A 136 21.00 16.66 13.69
N ALA A 137 22.10 16.59 12.92
CA ALA A 137 23.41 17.07 13.32
C ALA A 137 23.94 18.05 12.27
N THR A 138 24.28 19.26 12.69
CA THR A 138 24.95 20.27 11.87
C THR A 138 26.43 20.35 12.21
N THR A 139 27.29 20.54 11.20
CA THR A 139 28.74 20.71 11.37
C THR A 139 29.24 21.82 10.46
N ASN A 140 29.47 23.02 11.01
CA ASN A 140 29.79 24.22 10.23
C ASN A 140 28.82 24.47 9.05
N ALA A 141 27.52 24.22 9.26
CA ALA A 141 26.49 24.45 8.26
C ALA A 141 26.48 25.93 7.83
N ALA A 142 26.09 26.17 6.57
CA ALA A 142 25.86 27.53 6.07
C ALA A 142 24.56 28.09 6.65
N ILE A 143 24.41 29.41 6.63
CA ILE A 143 23.15 30.04 7.01
C ILE A 143 22.17 29.89 5.84
N GLY A 144 21.01 29.29 6.10
CA GLY A 144 19.98 29.06 5.09
C GLY A 144 18.87 28.14 5.58
N THR A 145 17.92 27.85 4.69
CA THR A 145 16.88 26.85 4.91
C THR A 145 17.28 25.56 4.20
N TYR A 146 17.13 24.43 4.89
CA TYR A 146 17.41 23.10 4.35
C TYR A 146 16.13 22.27 4.39
N SER A 147 15.80 21.59 3.29
CA SER A 147 14.60 20.75 3.17
C SER A 147 14.87 19.60 2.20
N GLN A 148 14.32 18.43 2.50
CA GLN A 148 14.33 17.23 1.65
C GLN A 148 13.01 16.48 1.86
N PRO A 149 12.47 15.82 0.83
CA PRO A 149 11.22 15.08 0.95
C PRO A 149 11.41 13.82 1.80
N ILE A 150 10.38 13.48 2.58
CA ILE A 150 10.12 12.12 3.05
C ILE A 150 9.14 11.50 2.05
N THR A 151 9.52 10.39 1.43
CA THR A 151 8.67 9.71 0.44
C THR A 151 7.93 8.55 1.11
N LEU A 152 6.61 8.53 0.95
CA LEU A 152 5.75 7.39 1.27
C LEU A 152 5.04 6.91 0.01
N THR A 153 5.16 5.62 -0.30
CA THR A 153 4.38 4.95 -1.34
C THR A 153 3.48 3.94 -0.66
N VAL A 154 2.18 4.04 -0.90
CA VAL A 154 1.17 3.18 -0.27
C VAL A 154 0.37 2.48 -1.36
N THR A 155 0.31 1.16 -1.31
CA THR A 155 -0.32 0.31 -2.34
C THR A 155 -1.20 -0.72 -1.65
N TYR A 156 -2.38 -1.02 -2.22
CA TYR A 156 -3.16 -2.19 -1.80
C TYR A 156 -2.44 -3.49 -2.16
N ASN A 157 -2.64 -4.51 -1.31
CA ASN A 157 -2.12 -5.87 -1.53
C ASN A 157 -3.17 -6.78 -2.18
#